data_AF-A0A1H1KRG1-F1
#
_entry.id   AF-A0A1H1KRG1-F1
#
_cell.length_a   1.000
_cell.length_b   1.000
_cell.length_c   1.000
_cell.angle_alpha   90.00
_cell.angle_beta   90.00
_cell.angle_gamma   90.00
#
_symmetry.space_group_name_H-M   'P 1'
#
loop_
_entity.id
_entity.type
_entity.pdbx_description
1 polymer ?
#
loop_
_entity_poly.entity_id
_entity_poly.type
_entity_poly.pdbx_seq_one_letter_code
_entity_poly.pdbx_strand_id
1 'polypeptide(L)'
;MRVPTRTMVRAETRKPAVTAAVLGTAVLLAVAGCQSTPVPTTVPTAQSIAGQSPAGTVTLTEIFVGGTGVGKGVLAYQGKKYPFRLIGTAIGPGGLSRINAAGEVYKLNDIADFPGPYAQGTGPVGLETAGASDLWLENKAGVIMHLTGTSSGVTLSLGSDEILIKMAK
;
A
#
# COMPACT_ATOMS: atom_id res chain seq x y z
N MET A 1 -18.79 -60.04 -23.85
CA MET A 1 -20.05 -60.06 -23.09
C MET A 1 -19.72 -59.87 -21.62
N ARG A 2 -20.29 -58.82 -21.00
CA ARG A 2 -20.39 -58.45 -19.57
C ARG A 2 -19.11 -58.14 -18.76
N VAL A 3 -19.02 -56.86 -18.38
CA VAL A 3 -18.34 -56.31 -17.20
C VAL A 3 -19.09 -56.76 -15.93
N PRO A 4 -18.39 -57.03 -14.80
CA PRO A 4 -18.60 -56.23 -13.58
C PRO A 4 -17.25 -55.89 -12.87
N THR A 5 -16.99 -54.78 -12.18
CA THR A 5 -17.69 -53.97 -11.15
C THR A 5 -16.91 -54.06 -9.82
N ARG A 6 -16.30 -52.93 -9.45
CA ARG A 6 -16.23 -52.31 -8.11
C ARG A 6 -15.23 -52.76 -7.03
N THR A 7 -14.62 -51.71 -6.47
CA THR A 7 -14.34 -51.45 -5.03
C THR A 7 -13.01 -51.95 -4.47
N MET A 8 -12.09 -51.02 -4.21
CA MET A 8 -11.14 -51.08 -3.10
C MET A 8 -11.41 -49.82 -2.25
N VAL A 9 -12.06 -49.89 -1.09
CA VAL A 9 -11.62 -50.34 0.24
C VAL A 9 -10.30 -49.73 0.70
N ARG A 10 -10.45 -48.54 1.31
CA ARG A 10 -9.85 -47.98 2.53
C ARG A 10 -8.75 -48.78 3.26
N ALA A 11 -7.62 -48.09 3.43
CA ALA A 11 -6.71 -47.96 4.58
C ALA A 11 -6.61 -49.07 5.65
N GLU A 12 -5.38 -49.50 5.92
CA GLU A 12 -4.69 -49.39 7.22
C GLU A 12 -3.35 -50.14 7.18
N THR A 13 -2.24 -49.51 7.58
CA THR A 13 -1.07 -50.26 8.08
C THR A 13 -0.25 -49.42 9.06
N ARG A 14 -0.61 -49.58 10.35
CA ARG A 14 0.23 -49.97 11.50
C ARG A 14 1.58 -49.27 11.71
N LYS A 15 1.65 -48.52 12.82
CA LYS A 15 2.87 -48.08 13.52
C LYS A 15 3.67 -49.27 14.05
N PRO A 16 5.01 -49.13 14.19
CA PRO A 16 5.75 -49.76 15.27
C PRO A 16 6.31 -48.72 16.25
N ALA A 17 6.46 -49.16 17.50
CA ALA A 17 6.82 -48.37 18.66
C ALA A 17 8.35 -48.19 18.83
N VAL A 18 8.72 -46.96 19.18
CA VAL A 18 9.65 -46.49 20.22
C VAL A 18 10.90 -47.35 20.54
N THR A 19 12.08 -46.74 20.43
CA THR A 19 13.17 -46.92 21.40
C THR A 19 13.95 -45.61 21.57
N ALA A 20 14.34 -45.32 22.81
CA ALA A 20 14.77 -44.01 23.30
C ALA A 20 16.30 -43.79 23.30
N ALA A 21 16.66 -42.50 23.46
CA ALA A 21 17.90 -41.92 24.00
C ALA A 21 19.14 -41.85 23.08
N VAL A 22 19.63 -40.62 22.84
CA VAL A 22 20.95 -40.12 23.30
C VAL A 22 20.95 -38.58 23.21
N LEU A 23 21.42 -37.93 24.29
CA LEU A 23 21.69 -36.50 24.40
C LEU A 23 22.68 -36.03 23.33
N GLY A 24 22.29 -35.02 22.56
CA GLY A 24 23.19 -34.23 21.74
C GLY A 24 22.52 -32.90 21.43
N THR A 25 22.89 -31.85 22.17
CA THR A 25 22.41 -30.48 21.98
C THR A 25 22.86 -29.98 20.60
N ALA A 26 22.04 -30.18 19.58
CA ALA A 26 22.16 -29.47 18.31
C ALA A 26 21.56 -28.08 18.50
N VAL A 27 22.44 -27.08 18.43
CA VAL A 27 22.13 -25.65 18.45
C VAL A 27 21.03 -25.35 17.42
N LEU A 28 19.83 -25.02 17.92
CA LEU A 28 18.79 -24.37 17.12
C LEU A 28 19.29 -22.95 16.84
N LEU A 29 19.96 -22.74 15.71
CA LEU A 29 20.11 -21.40 15.15
C LEU A 29 18.71 -20.92 14.77
N ALA A 30 18.05 -20.24 15.70
CA ALA A 30 16.91 -19.39 15.41
C ALA A 30 17.42 -18.28 14.50
N VAL A 31 17.33 -18.49 13.18
CA VAL A 31 17.47 -17.42 12.21
C VAL A 31 16.29 -16.50 12.47
N ALA A 32 16.52 -15.46 13.27
CA ALA A 32 15.66 -14.30 13.36
C ALA A 32 15.70 -13.62 11.99
N GLY A 33 15.03 -14.22 11.01
CA GLY A 33 14.70 -13.55 9.77
C GLY A 33 13.89 -12.34 10.16
N CYS A 34 14.42 -11.14 9.91
CA CYS A 34 13.63 -9.93 9.95
C CYS A 34 12.36 -10.23 9.15
N GLN A 35 11.21 -10.29 9.82
CA GLN A 35 9.92 -10.40 9.15
C GLN A 35 9.69 -9.04 8.47
N SER A 36 10.31 -8.87 7.30
CA SER A 36 9.96 -7.80 6.40
C SER A 36 8.55 -8.09 5.94
N THR A 37 7.58 -7.47 6.60
CA THR A 37 6.19 -7.49 6.13
C THR A 37 6.20 -7.06 4.66
N PRO A 38 5.75 -7.91 3.73
CA PRO A 38 5.80 -7.60 2.31
C PRO A 38 5.03 -6.30 2.05
N VAL A 39 5.64 -5.40 1.28
CA VAL A 39 4.95 -4.23 0.71
C VAL A 39 3.84 -4.77 -0.21
N PRO A 40 2.61 -4.22 -0.19
CA PRO A 40 1.55 -4.64 -1.10
C PRO A 40 2.06 -4.57 -2.55
N THR A 41 2.14 -5.72 -3.22
CA THR A 41 2.58 -5.82 -4.62
C THR A 41 1.44 -5.55 -5.61
N THR A 42 0.22 -5.34 -5.10
CA THR A 42 -0.98 -5.09 -5.91
C THR A 42 -1.30 -3.61 -5.93
N VAL A 43 -1.41 -3.07 -7.14
CA VAL A 43 -1.78 -1.68 -7.42
C VAL A 43 -3.22 -1.42 -6.98
N PRO A 44 -3.49 -0.42 -6.13
CA PRO A 44 -4.87 0.03 -5.91
C PRO A 44 -5.43 0.63 -7.21
N THR A 45 -6.60 0.15 -7.62
CA THR A 45 -7.38 0.67 -8.77
C THR A 45 -8.83 0.88 -8.37
N ALA A 46 -9.67 1.40 -9.26
CA ALA A 46 -11.12 1.48 -9.02
C ALA A 46 -11.76 0.13 -8.60
N GLN A 47 -11.22 -1.00 -9.06
CA GLN A 47 -11.69 -2.34 -8.65
C GLN A 47 -11.35 -2.66 -7.19
N SER A 48 -10.25 -2.11 -6.66
CA SER A 48 -9.84 -2.33 -5.25
C SER A 48 -10.83 -1.74 -4.23
N ILE A 49 -11.67 -0.81 -4.67
CA ILE A 49 -12.69 -0.14 -3.86
C ILE A 49 -14.13 -0.43 -4.34
N ALA A 50 -14.32 -1.39 -5.25
CA ALA A 50 -15.64 -1.64 -5.84
C ALA A 50 -16.70 -1.94 -4.76
N GLY A 51 -17.78 -1.17 -4.76
CA GLY A 51 -18.86 -1.28 -3.78
C GLY A 51 -18.57 -0.68 -2.39
N GLN A 52 -17.43 -0.03 -2.22
CA GLN A 52 -17.08 0.69 -0.98
C GLN A 52 -17.42 2.17 -1.11
N SER A 53 -17.92 2.75 -0.02
CA SER A 53 -18.08 4.20 0.10
C SER A 53 -16.81 4.83 0.67
N PRO A 54 -16.49 6.09 0.31
CA PRO A 54 -15.41 6.82 0.95
C PRO A 54 -15.61 6.92 2.46
N ALA A 55 -14.54 6.66 3.21
CA ALA A 55 -14.47 6.87 4.64
C ALA A 55 -14.20 8.34 4.99
N GLY A 56 -13.55 9.07 4.08
CA GLY A 56 -13.23 10.49 4.25
C GLY A 56 -12.75 11.14 2.96
N THR A 57 -12.32 12.39 3.06
CA THR A 57 -11.74 13.14 1.94
C THR A 57 -10.44 13.83 2.34
N VAL A 58 -9.58 14.07 1.37
CA VAL A 58 -8.30 14.77 1.58
C VAL A 58 -8.16 15.93 0.62
N THR A 59 -7.45 16.95 1.07
CA THR A 59 -6.92 18.05 0.25
C THR A 59 -5.45 18.22 0.58
N LEU A 60 -4.60 18.39 -0.43
CA LEU A 60 -3.16 18.54 -0.23
C LEU A 60 -2.51 19.48 -1.26
N THR A 61 -1.42 20.09 -0.83
CA THR A 61 -0.51 20.87 -1.67
C THR A 61 0.92 20.47 -1.38
N GLU A 62 1.72 20.29 -2.43
CA GLU A 62 3.13 19.98 -2.35
C GLU A 62 3.96 20.94 -3.21
N ILE A 63 5.13 21.32 -2.71
CA ILE A 63 6.11 22.17 -3.42
C ILE A 63 7.39 21.35 -3.58
N PHE A 64 7.88 21.27 -4.81
CA PHE A 64 9.12 20.58 -5.13
C PHE A 64 10.23 21.55 -5.52
N VAL A 65 11.44 21.27 -5.01
CA VAL A 65 12.67 21.99 -5.36
C VAL A 65 13.76 20.95 -5.62
N GLY A 66 14.34 20.94 -6.83
CA GLY A 66 15.40 19.99 -7.16
C GLY A 66 14.97 18.51 -7.06
N GLY A 67 13.69 18.22 -7.31
CA GLY A 67 13.15 16.85 -7.27
C GLY A 67 12.68 16.35 -5.90
N THR A 68 12.90 17.10 -4.81
CA THR A 68 12.34 16.78 -3.48
C THR A 68 11.13 17.64 -3.18
N GLY A 69 10.05 17.02 -2.71
CA GLY A 69 8.77 17.63 -2.39
C GLY A 69 8.50 17.70 -0.89
N VAL A 70 7.97 18.83 -0.45
CA VAL A 70 7.37 18.96 0.89
C VAL A 70 5.99 19.56 0.78
N GLY A 71 5.06 18.99 1.53
CA GLY A 71 3.66 19.33 1.42
C GLY A 71 2.91 19.28 2.74
N LYS A 72 1.66 19.74 2.65
CA LYS A 72 0.70 19.72 3.74
C LYS A 72 -0.67 19.38 3.18
N GLY A 73 -1.51 18.81 4.03
CA GLY A 73 -2.89 18.53 3.69
C GLY A 73 -3.79 18.45 4.91
N VAL A 74 -5.07 18.22 4.64
CA VAL A 74 -6.10 17.99 5.65
C VAL A 74 -6.92 16.79 5.23
N LEU A 75 -7.02 15.83 6.14
CA LEU A 75 -7.98 14.72 6.08
C LEU A 75 -9.26 15.13 6.81
N ALA A 76 -10.39 15.07 6.13
CA ALA A 76 -11.70 15.11 6.75
C ALA A 76 -12.19 13.67 6.98
N TYR A 77 -12.32 13.28 8.24
CA TYR A 77 -12.71 11.92 8.64
C TYR A 77 -13.62 11.97 9.86
N GLN A 78 -14.77 11.29 9.81
CA GLN A 78 -15.78 11.25 10.89
C GLN A 78 -16.14 12.64 11.45
N GLY A 79 -16.34 13.63 10.58
CA GLY A 79 -16.70 15.00 10.97
C GLY A 79 -15.57 15.83 11.59
N LYS A 80 -14.34 15.29 11.67
CA LYS A 80 -13.15 15.97 12.20
C LYS A 80 -12.16 16.25 11.08
N LYS A 81 -11.34 17.29 11.26
CA LYS A 81 -10.26 17.66 10.36
C LYS A 81 -8.93 17.32 11.00
N TYR A 82 -8.11 16.54 10.31
CA TYR A 82 -6.81 16.10 10.74
C TYR A 82 -5.75 16.66 9.79
N PRO A 83 -5.03 17.73 10.17
CA PRO A 83 -3.95 18.25 9.36
C PRO A 83 -2.79 17.25 9.32
N PHE A 84 -2.12 17.14 8.18
CA PHE A 84 -0.97 16.28 7.97
C PHE A 84 0.10 16.97 7.13
N ARG A 85 1.31 16.43 7.17
CA ARG A 85 2.46 16.80 6.35
C ARG A 85 2.86 15.61 5.50
N LEU A 86 3.38 15.89 4.31
CA LEU A 86 3.83 14.86 3.39
C LEU A 86 5.16 15.23 2.76
N ILE A 87 5.93 14.22 2.38
CA ILE A 87 7.21 14.35 1.68
C ILE A 87 7.19 13.34 0.54
N GLY A 88 7.51 13.79 -0.67
CA GLY A 88 7.64 12.96 -1.86
C GLY A 88 8.85 13.34 -2.70
N THR A 89 9.07 12.57 -3.76
CA THR A 89 10.08 12.84 -4.79
C THR A 89 9.38 12.99 -6.15
N ALA A 90 9.96 13.80 -7.03
CA ALA A 90 9.46 13.99 -8.39
C ALA A 90 10.62 13.89 -9.39
N ILE A 91 10.37 13.19 -10.50
CA ILE A 91 11.31 13.04 -11.60
C ILE A 91 10.97 14.08 -12.67
N GLY A 92 11.91 14.97 -12.97
CA GLY A 92 11.72 16.02 -13.97
C GLY A 92 12.94 16.93 -14.10
N PRO A 93 12.88 17.98 -14.93
CA PRO A 93 14.02 18.87 -15.24
C PRO A 93 14.54 19.70 -14.05
N GLY A 94 14.15 19.40 -12.81
CA GLY A 94 14.81 19.90 -11.60
C GLY A 94 14.41 21.30 -11.13
N GLY A 95 13.35 21.89 -11.69
CA GLY A 95 12.86 23.24 -11.33
C GLY A 95 11.95 23.31 -10.10
N LEU A 96 11.55 24.54 -9.74
CA LEU A 96 10.49 24.79 -8.77
C LEU A 96 9.14 24.37 -9.36
N SER A 97 8.39 23.56 -8.62
CA SER A 97 7.08 23.10 -9.06
C SER A 97 6.10 22.91 -7.91
N ARG A 98 4.82 22.80 -8.26
CA ARG A 98 3.72 22.69 -7.30
C ARG A 98 2.67 21.69 -7.76
N ILE A 99 2.15 20.93 -6.80
CA ILE A 99 1.02 20.02 -6.97
C ILE A 99 -0.10 20.46 -6.04
N ASN A 100 -1.33 20.47 -6.57
CA ASN A 100 -2.55 20.55 -5.76
C ASN A 100 -3.42 19.36 -6.09
N ALA A 101 -3.83 18.61 -5.07
CA ALA A 101 -4.68 17.45 -5.24
C ALA A 101 -5.76 17.37 -4.16
N ALA A 102 -6.88 16.77 -4.52
CA ALA A 102 -7.98 16.46 -3.62
C ALA A 102 -8.60 15.14 -4.01
N GLY A 103 -9.25 14.48 -3.06
CA GLY A 103 -9.88 13.21 -3.36
C GLY A 103 -10.44 12.48 -2.18
N GLU A 104 -10.69 11.21 -2.39
CA GLU A 104 -11.42 10.33 -1.50
C GLU A 104 -10.47 9.35 -0.80
N VAL A 105 -10.80 9.02 0.44
CA VAL A 105 -10.07 8.06 1.25
C VAL A 105 -10.97 6.88 1.55
N TYR A 106 -10.49 5.68 1.26
CA TYR A 106 -11.20 4.42 1.41
C TYR A 106 -10.48 3.52 2.43
N LYS A 107 -11.23 2.56 2.97
CA LYS A 107 -10.72 1.55 3.91
C LYS A 107 -10.06 2.13 5.18
N LEU A 108 -10.38 3.37 5.54
CA LEU A 108 -9.90 4.01 6.76
C LEU A 108 -10.86 3.77 7.93
N ASN A 109 -10.44 2.92 8.88
CA ASN A 109 -11.25 2.53 10.04
C ASN A 109 -10.80 3.22 11.33
N ASP A 110 -9.50 3.45 11.49
CA ASP A 110 -8.92 4.22 12.57
C ASP A 110 -8.04 5.35 12.02
N ILE A 111 -8.04 6.51 12.66
CA ILE A 111 -7.16 7.62 12.28
C ILE A 111 -5.66 7.23 12.36
N ALA A 112 -5.31 6.29 13.24
CA ALA A 112 -3.96 5.75 13.37
C ALA A 112 -3.49 4.97 12.13
N ASP A 113 -4.41 4.51 11.28
CA ASP A 113 -4.10 3.81 10.03
C ASP A 113 -3.74 4.77 8.90
N PHE A 114 -4.05 6.07 9.03
CA PHE A 114 -3.79 7.06 7.99
C PHE A 114 -2.30 7.40 7.78
N PRO A 115 -1.49 7.71 8.82
CA PRO A 115 -0.08 8.06 8.63
C PRO A 115 0.76 6.86 8.17
N GLY A 116 1.86 7.16 7.48
CA GLY A 116 2.78 6.16 6.97
C GLY A 116 3.19 6.40 5.53
N PRO A 117 4.01 5.51 4.97
CA PRO A 117 4.36 5.54 3.56
C PRO A 117 3.17 5.07 2.71
N TYR A 118 2.90 5.81 1.64
CA TYR A 118 1.95 5.46 0.60
C TYR A 118 2.71 5.17 -0.69
N ALA A 119 2.49 3.99 -1.26
CA ALA A 119 3.01 3.63 -2.57
C ALA A 119 2.00 4.00 -3.65
N GLN A 120 2.48 4.49 -4.79
CA GLN A 120 1.65 4.59 -5.99
C GLN A 120 1.43 3.19 -6.56
N GLY A 121 0.19 2.89 -6.92
CA GLY A 121 -0.04 1.75 -7.79
C GLY A 121 0.60 1.96 -9.17
N THR A 122 1.27 0.95 -9.72
CA THR A 122 1.64 0.84 -11.15
C THR A 122 0.40 0.65 -12.06
N GLY A 123 -0.48 1.65 -12.08
CA GLY A 123 -1.31 1.98 -13.24
C GLY A 123 -0.50 2.80 -14.25
N PRO A 124 -1.08 3.34 -15.35
CA PRO A 124 -0.35 4.26 -16.22
C PRO A 124 0.33 5.36 -15.39
N VAL A 125 1.58 5.67 -15.75
CA VAL A 125 2.55 6.40 -14.92
C VAL A 125 2.13 7.83 -14.59
N GLY A 126 1.72 8.03 -13.34
CA GLY A 126 1.81 9.32 -12.64
C GLY A 126 0.76 10.37 -13.01
N LEU A 127 0.89 11.56 -12.38
CA LEU A 127 0.06 12.72 -12.71
C LEU A 127 0.57 13.31 -14.04
N GLU A 128 -0.07 12.96 -15.16
CA GLU A 128 0.31 13.49 -16.48
C GLU A 128 0.16 15.02 -16.55
N THR A 129 1.12 15.68 -17.19
CA THR A 129 1.20 17.15 -17.35
C THR A 129 0.12 17.77 -18.24
N ALA A 130 -0.81 16.98 -18.80
CA ALA A 130 -1.74 17.43 -19.85
C ALA A 130 -3.20 16.95 -19.68
N GLY A 131 -3.61 16.46 -18.51
CA GLY A 131 -4.97 15.95 -18.32
C GLY A 131 -5.29 15.63 -16.87
N ALA A 132 -6.57 15.35 -16.58
CA ALA A 132 -7.06 14.99 -15.26
C ALA A 132 -6.13 13.96 -14.62
N SER A 133 -5.41 14.40 -13.59
CA SER A 133 -4.31 13.63 -13.06
C SER A 133 -4.81 12.77 -11.92
N ASP A 134 -5.10 11.51 -12.27
CA ASP A 134 -5.73 10.50 -11.43
C ASP A 134 -4.64 9.68 -10.73
N LEU A 135 -4.62 9.70 -9.40
CA LEU A 135 -3.55 9.13 -8.59
C LEU A 135 -4.12 8.23 -7.50
N TRP A 136 -3.76 6.95 -7.58
CA TRP A 136 -4.12 5.94 -6.58
C TRP A 136 -2.92 5.64 -5.70
N LEU A 137 -3.13 5.74 -4.39
CA LEU A 137 -2.13 5.52 -3.36
C LEU A 137 -2.67 4.51 -2.35
N GLU A 138 -1.81 3.60 -1.90
CA GLU A 138 -2.14 2.67 -0.81
C GLU A 138 -0.99 2.60 0.20
N ASN A 139 -1.33 2.57 1.49
CA ASN A 139 -0.36 2.34 2.56
C ASN A 139 -0.41 0.89 3.07
N LYS A 140 0.50 0.54 3.98
CA LYS A 140 0.58 -0.81 4.56
C LYS A 140 -0.64 -1.21 5.42
N ALA A 141 -1.43 -0.25 5.88
CA ALA A 141 -2.69 -0.52 6.57
C ALA A 141 -3.85 -0.82 5.59
N GLY A 142 -3.59 -0.71 4.28
CA GLY A 142 -4.58 -0.93 3.23
C GLY A 142 -5.52 0.25 3.02
N VAL A 143 -5.19 1.43 3.57
CA VAL A 143 -5.88 2.69 3.32
C VAL A 143 -5.57 3.13 1.91
N ILE A 144 -6.62 3.42 1.14
CA ILE A 144 -6.50 3.80 -0.27
C ILE A 144 -6.90 5.26 -0.41
N MET A 145 -6.08 6.06 -1.11
CA MET A 145 -6.46 7.39 -1.56
C MET A 145 -6.60 7.40 -3.07
N HIS A 146 -7.71 7.94 -3.55
CA HIS A 146 -7.93 8.27 -4.95
C HIS A 146 -7.94 9.78 -5.09
N LEU A 147 -6.90 10.32 -5.71
CA LEU A 147 -6.66 11.74 -5.81
C LEU A 147 -6.82 12.20 -7.25
N THR A 148 -7.38 13.39 -7.39
CA THR A 148 -7.37 14.15 -8.64
C THR A 148 -6.69 15.48 -8.40
N GLY A 149 -5.91 15.95 -9.37
CA GLY A 149 -5.15 17.17 -9.16
C GLY A 149 -4.69 17.88 -10.41
N THR A 150 -3.83 18.87 -10.17
CA THR A 150 -3.07 19.58 -11.19
C THR A 150 -1.63 19.72 -10.72
N SER A 151 -0.71 19.58 -11.68
CA SER A 151 0.72 19.84 -11.47
C SER A 151 1.16 21.00 -12.36
N SER A 152 2.08 21.83 -11.86
CA SER A 152 2.72 22.89 -12.62
C SER A 152 4.23 22.81 -12.46
N GLY A 153 4.95 22.72 -13.58
CA GLY A 153 6.42 22.76 -13.61
C GLY A 153 7.12 21.40 -13.53
N VAL A 154 6.41 20.30 -13.22
CA VAL A 154 6.91 18.91 -13.28
C VAL A 154 5.78 17.92 -13.57
N THR A 155 6.14 16.74 -14.08
CA THR A 155 5.30 15.54 -14.00
C THR A 155 5.58 14.86 -12.66
N LEU A 156 4.54 14.54 -11.88
CA LEU A 156 4.76 13.68 -10.71
C LEU A 156 4.90 12.25 -11.20
N SER A 157 6.09 11.68 -11.11
CA SER A 157 6.33 10.26 -11.28
C SER A 157 6.76 9.69 -9.94
N LEU A 158 5.82 9.03 -9.24
CA LEU A 158 6.15 8.18 -8.11
C LEU A 158 6.66 6.86 -8.70
N GLY A 159 7.97 6.75 -8.86
CA GLY A 159 8.60 5.53 -9.37
C GLY A 159 8.49 4.39 -8.36
N SER A 160 9.63 3.93 -7.84
CA SER A 160 9.69 3.06 -6.66
C SER A 160 9.52 3.83 -5.34
N ASP A 161 9.32 5.14 -5.40
CA ASP A 161 9.34 6.02 -4.23
C ASP A 161 7.95 6.17 -3.61
N GLU A 162 7.90 6.11 -2.27
CA GLU A 162 6.71 6.28 -1.44
C GLU A 162 6.50 7.76 -1.06
N ILE A 163 5.25 8.20 -0.93
CA ILE A 163 4.92 9.45 -0.26
C ILE A 163 4.83 9.18 1.24
N LEU A 164 5.66 9.84 2.04
CA LEU A 164 5.62 9.68 3.49
C LEU A 164 4.66 10.70 4.11
N ILE A 165 3.57 10.22 4.72
CA ILE A 165 2.58 11.03 5.43
C ILE A 165 2.79 10.97 6.94
N LYS A 166 2.74 12.12 7.60
CA LYS A 166 2.76 12.26 9.07
C LYS A 166 1.65 13.19 9.53
N MET A 167 1.00 12.86 10.63
CA MET A 167 0.04 13.75 11.27
C MET A 167 0.73 15.04 11.72
N ALA A 168 0.06 16.18 11.56
CA ALA A 168 0.53 17.42 12.16
C ALA A 168 0.34 17.35 13.69
N LYS A 169 1.24 18.01 14.41
CA LYS A 169 1.17 18.18 15.86
C LYS A 169 0.27 19.35 16.22
#